data_AF-A0A516G9Z0-F1
#
_entry.id   AF-A0A516G9Z0-F1
#
_cell.length_a   1.000
_cell.length_b   1.000
_cell.length_c   1.000
_cell.angle_alpha   90.00
_cell.angle_beta   90.00
_cell.angle_gamma   90.00
#
_symmetry.space_group_name_H-M   'P 1'
#
loop_
_entity.id
_entity.type
_entity.pdbx_description
1 polymer ?
#
loop_
_entity_poly.entity_id
_entity_poly.type
_entity_poly.pdbx_seq_one_letter_code
_entity_poly.pdbx_strand_id
1 'polypeptide(L)'
;MSASATESDEPSASVESAETATMPPPPRVDLHTSPIAPVIVDAAHAAIARATAREVAVHEAYERARNILRARNRRRALVQPTREMFSTPGRLDVHAGRSLPSYAWGVPVSRRGQLIAVICPTASAITAQIRTALARTLIVVASHDEQERIRRTCEPGQRFVMISARVPEPAHEEIVEVARRTPVSAATPPRI
;
A
#
# COMPACT_ATOMS: atom_id res chain seq x y z
N MET A 1 -32.86 -33.67 46.27
CA MET A 1 -32.63 -34.34 47.57
C MET A 1 -31.32 -33.78 48.11
N SER A 2 -31.33 -32.72 48.91
CA SER A 2 -31.65 -32.66 50.35
C SER A 2 -30.35 -32.48 51.14
N ALA A 3 -30.15 -31.28 51.69
CA ALA A 3 -29.41 -30.94 52.91
C ALA A 3 -29.47 -29.39 52.99
N SER A 4 -30.39 -28.74 53.70
CA SER A 4 -30.73 -28.72 55.14
C SER A 4 -29.68 -28.08 56.05
N ALA A 5 -30.14 -26.98 56.68
CA ALA A 5 -29.77 -26.41 57.98
C ALA A 5 -28.36 -25.80 58.10
N THR A 6 -28.12 -24.69 58.79
CA THR A 6 -28.63 -24.13 60.06
C THR A 6 -28.44 -22.60 60.00
N GLU A 7 -29.40 -21.72 60.25
CA GLU A 7 -30.10 -21.37 61.51
C GLU A 7 -29.21 -20.97 62.69
N SER A 8 -29.69 -19.93 63.40
CA SER A 8 -29.30 -19.40 64.72
C SER A 8 -28.26 -18.27 64.72
N ASP A 9 -28.38 -17.21 65.51
CA ASP A 9 -29.46 -16.58 66.28
C ASP A 9 -28.81 -15.28 66.82
N GLU A 10 -29.58 -14.21 66.99
CA GLU A 10 -29.09 -12.95 67.60
C GLU A 10 -28.86 -13.14 69.13
N PRO A 11 -28.27 -12.18 69.87
CA PRO A 11 -29.08 -11.08 70.37
C PRO A 11 -28.38 -9.71 70.52
N SER A 12 -29.27 -8.72 70.57
CA SER A 12 -29.11 -7.30 70.85
C SER A 12 -28.53 -6.93 72.23
N ALA A 13 -28.02 -5.68 72.29
CA ALA A 13 -28.02 -4.69 73.39
C ALA A 13 -26.61 -4.15 73.69
N SER A 14 -26.33 -2.87 73.93
CA SER A 14 -27.10 -1.61 73.97
C SER A 14 -26.10 -0.50 74.31
N VAL A 15 -26.30 0.70 73.74
CA VAL A 15 -26.05 2.04 74.33
C VAL A 15 -24.59 2.47 74.60
N GLU A 16 -24.11 3.52 73.91
CA GLU A 16 -23.64 4.75 74.56
C GLU A 16 -23.53 5.94 73.60
N SER A 17 -24.07 7.06 74.05
CA SER A 17 -24.06 8.40 73.44
C SER A 17 -22.66 9.02 73.47
N ALA A 18 -22.29 9.85 72.48
CA ALA A 18 -21.80 11.22 72.71
C ALA A 18 -21.22 11.90 71.45
N GLU A 19 -21.47 13.20 71.41
CA GLU A 19 -20.65 14.27 70.81
C GLU A 19 -20.58 14.44 69.29
N THR A 20 -21.57 15.21 68.83
CA THR A 20 -21.52 16.12 67.69
C THR A 20 -20.37 17.13 67.85
N ALA A 21 -19.16 16.78 67.42
CA ALA A 21 -18.07 17.74 67.25
C ALA A 21 -18.21 18.44 65.88
N THR A 22 -18.68 19.68 65.90
CA THR A 22 -18.70 20.59 64.75
C THR A 22 -17.25 20.89 64.32
N MET A 23 -16.82 20.30 63.21
CA MET A 23 -15.53 20.57 62.58
C MET A 23 -15.68 21.85 61.72
N PRO A 24 -14.85 22.90 61.90
CA PRO A 24 -14.88 24.06 61.03
C PRO A 24 -14.44 23.68 59.61
N PRO A 25 -15.09 24.21 58.55
CA PRO A 25 -14.71 23.89 57.19
C PRO A 25 -13.29 24.40 56.89
N PRO A 26 -12.48 23.65 56.12
CA PRO A 26 -11.14 24.10 55.75
C PRO A 26 -11.21 25.38 54.90
N PRO A 27 -10.18 26.24 54.96
CA PRO A 27 -10.13 27.46 54.17
C PRO A 27 -10.23 27.11 52.68
N ARG A 28 -11.15 27.77 51.97
CA ARG A 28 -11.26 27.68 50.52
C ARG A 28 -9.95 28.20 49.93
N VAL A 29 -9.12 27.28 49.43
CA VAL A 29 -8.03 27.61 48.54
C VAL A 29 -8.68 28.05 47.24
N ASP A 30 -8.69 29.36 47.00
CA ASP A 30 -9.07 29.91 45.71
C ASP A 30 -8.10 29.38 44.66
N LEU A 31 -8.52 28.30 43.99
CA LEU A 31 -7.91 27.80 42.77
C LEU A 31 -8.14 28.87 41.70
N HIS A 32 -7.26 29.88 41.67
CA HIS A 32 -6.94 30.55 40.42
C HIS A 32 -6.25 29.53 39.51
N THR A 33 -7.04 28.61 38.95
CA THR A 33 -6.64 27.82 37.80
C THR A 33 -6.53 28.79 36.64
N SER A 34 -5.35 29.35 36.48
CA SER A 34 -4.95 30.03 35.25
C SER A 34 -5.22 29.04 34.10
N PRO A 35 -5.97 29.42 33.04
CA PRO A 35 -6.30 28.50 31.97
C PRO A 35 -5.06 28.29 31.09
N ILE A 36 -4.15 27.40 31.52
CA ILE A 36 -3.14 26.86 30.63
C ILE A 36 -3.82 25.76 29.79
N ALA A 37 -4.42 26.23 28.70
CA ALA A 37 -4.41 25.60 27.38
C ALA A 37 -4.85 24.12 27.22
N PRO A 38 -6.14 23.87 26.94
CA PRO A 38 -6.55 22.71 26.15
C PRO A 38 -6.24 22.87 24.64
N VAL A 39 -6.05 24.10 24.14
CA VAL A 39 -5.91 24.39 22.69
C VAL A 39 -4.50 24.08 22.13
N ILE A 40 -3.45 24.20 22.93
CA ILE A 40 -2.04 24.08 22.47
C ILE A 40 -1.67 22.61 22.21
N VAL A 41 -2.24 21.68 23.00
CA VAL A 41 -1.98 20.24 22.87
C VAL A 41 -2.58 19.70 21.57
N ASP A 42 -3.78 20.13 21.18
CA ASP A 42 -4.42 19.74 19.92
C ASP A 42 -3.67 20.30 18.69
N ALA A 43 -3.17 21.54 18.78
CA ALA A 43 -2.37 22.14 17.71
C ALA A 43 -1.02 21.42 17.53
N ALA A 44 -0.37 20.99 18.62
CA ALA A 44 0.88 20.24 18.58
C ALA A 44 0.68 18.83 18.00
N HIS A 45 -0.36 18.11 18.43
CA HIS A 45 -0.69 16.80 17.84
C HIS A 45 -1.07 16.92 16.36
N ALA A 46 -1.81 17.95 15.95
CA ALA A 46 -2.12 18.22 14.55
C ALA A 46 -0.87 18.62 13.74
N ALA A 47 0.13 19.26 14.36
CA ALA A 47 1.40 19.55 13.71
C ALA A 47 2.24 18.27 13.51
N ILE A 48 2.32 17.41 14.53
CA ILE A 48 3.00 16.12 14.46
C ILE A 48 2.34 15.22 13.43
N ALA A 49 1.01 15.10 13.42
CA ALA A 49 0.28 14.30 12.44
C ALA A 49 0.49 14.78 11.00
N ARG A 50 0.62 16.11 10.78
CA ARG A 50 0.95 16.67 9.46
C ARG A 50 2.39 16.41 9.07
N ALA A 51 3.33 16.44 10.01
CA ALA A 51 4.73 16.13 9.76
C ALA A 51 4.92 14.66 9.38
N THR A 52 4.34 13.73 10.15
CA THR A 52 4.41 12.29 9.88
C THR A 52 3.71 11.93 8.56
N ALA A 53 2.53 12.52 8.27
CA ALA A 53 1.85 12.31 6.99
C ALA A 53 2.68 12.78 5.79
N ARG A 54 3.45 13.87 5.94
CA ARG A 54 4.37 14.34 4.89
C ARG A 54 5.54 13.37 4.70
N GLU A 55 6.13 12.87 5.79
CA GLU A 55 7.22 11.89 5.72
C GLU A 55 6.79 10.59 5.02
N VAL A 56 5.61 10.07 5.39
CA VAL A 56 5.03 8.88 4.73
C VAL A 56 4.77 9.15 3.25
N ALA A 57 4.17 10.29 2.91
CA ALA A 57 3.91 10.65 1.51
C ALA A 57 5.19 10.77 0.66
N VAL A 58 6.27 11.32 1.23
CA VAL A 58 7.58 11.40 0.56
C VAL A 58 8.17 10.01 0.35
N HIS A 59 8.10 9.14 1.36
CA HIS A 59 8.58 7.76 1.25
C HIS A 59 7.80 6.97 0.18
N GLU A 60 6.47 7.08 0.18
CA GLU A 60 5.62 6.44 -0.82
C GLU A 60 5.89 6.96 -2.24
N ALA A 61 6.08 8.27 -2.41
CA ALA A 61 6.43 8.87 -3.69
C ALA A 61 7.78 8.36 -4.21
N TYR A 62 8.76 8.24 -3.31
CA TYR A 62 10.08 7.71 -3.63
C TYR A 62 10.01 6.24 -4.07
N GLU A 63 9.33 5.38 -3.31
CA GLU A 63 9.19 3.96 -3.66
C GLU A 63 8.39 3.76 -4.95
N ARG A 64 7.35 4.58 -5.19
CA ARG A 64 6.61 4.58 -6.46
C ARG A 64 7.53 4.94 -7.63
N ALA A 65 8.30 6.02 -7.51
CA ALA A 65 9.24 6.47 -8.53
C ALA A 65 10.30 5.40 -8.84
N ARG A 66 10.85 4.78 -7.78
CA ARG A 66 11.79 3.66 -7.90
C ARG A 66 11.20 2.49 -8.68
N ASN A 67 9.96 2.10 -8.35
CA ASN A 67 9.28 0.99 -9.03
C ASN A 67 8.98 1.29 -10.51
N ILE A 68 8.59 2.52 -10.83
CA ILE A 68 8.40 2.98 -12.22
C ILE A 68 9.71 2.88 -13.00
N LEU A 69 10.82 3.39 -12.44
CA LEU A 69 12.12 3.35 -13.09
C LEU A 69 12.63 1.92 -13.27
N ARG A 70 12.47 1.05 -12.26
CA ARG A 70 12.81 -0.37 -12.38
C ARG A 70 12.02 -1.04 -13.50
N ALA A 71 10.71 -0.81 -13.59
CA ALA A 71 9.89 -1.35 -14.67
C ALA A 71 10.37 -0.86 -16.05
N ARG A 72 10.72 0.43 -16.16
CA ARG A 72 11.26 1.02 -17.40
C ARG A 72 12.61 0.40 -17.79
N ASN A 73 13.53 0.25 -16.83
CA ASN A 73 14.86 -0.32 -17.06
C ASN A 73 14.77 -1.80 -17.46
N ARG A 74 13.91 -2.58 -16.82
CA ARG A 74 13.62 -3.97 -17.21
C ARG A 74 13.15 -4.07 -18.64
N ARG A 75 12.14 -3.28 -18.98
CA ARG A 75 11.59 -3.23 -20.34
C ARG A 75 12.69 -2.93 -21.37
N ARG A 76 13.52 -1.90 -21.12
CA ARG A 76 14.63 -1.54 -22.01
C ARG A 76 15.64 -2.67 -22.17
N ALA A 77 16.04 -3.31 -21.07
CA ALA A 77 17.01 -4.40 -21.07
C ALA A 77 16.49 -5.65 -21.79
N LEU A 78 15.21 -5.98 -21.65
CA LEU A 78 14.62 -7.16 -22.26
C LEU A 78 14.25 -6.98 -23.73
N VAL A 79 13.91 -5.76 -24.17
CA VAL A 79 13.39 -5.53 -25.53
C VAL A 79 14.36 -6.02 -26.61
N GLN A 80 15.65 -5.71 -26.51
CA GLN A 80 16.62 -6.10 -27.53
C GLN A 80 16.82 -7.62 -27.65
N PRO A 81 17.19 -8.36 -26.58
CA PRO A 81 17.33 -9.82 -26.68
C PRO A 81 16.02 -10.52 -27.05
N THR A 82 14.88 -9.94 -26.65
CA THR A 82 13.57 -10.44 -27.06
C THR A 82 13.33 -10.27 -28.57
N ARG A 83 13.73 -9.14 -29.15
CA ARG A 83 13.63 -8.90 -30.60
C ARG A 83 14.50 -9.86 -31.39
N GLU A 84 15.70 -10.15 -30.90
CA GLU A 84 16.60 -11.13 -31.51
C GLU A 84 15.99 -12.54 -31.51
N MET A 85 15.37 -12.93 -30.39
CA MET A 85 14.69 -14.23 -30.24
C MET A 85 13.45 -14.37 -31.14
N PHE A 86 12.68 -13.29 -31.30
CA PHE A 86 11.46 -13.30 -32.12
C PHE A 86 11.68 -12.69 -33.52
N SER A 87 12.90 -12.78 -34.06
CA SER A 87 13.37 -12.19 -35.32
C SER A 87 12.68 -12.76 -36.58
N THR A 88 11.39 -12.46 -36.68
CA THR A 88 10.69 -12.13 -37.91
C THR A 88 10.36 -10.63 -37.78
N PRO A 89 10.19 -9.81 -38.84
CA PRO A 89 9.83 -8.40 -38.70
C PRO A 89 8.46 -8.26 -38.02
N GLY A 90 8.46 -8.35 -36.70
CA GLY A 90 7.36 -7.98 -35.84
C GLY A 90 7.44 -6.48 -35.65
N ARG A 91 6.32 -5.80 -35.87
CA ARG A 91 6.25 -4.39 -35.52
C ARG A 91 6.17 -4.30 -34.00
N LEU A 92 6.95 -3.40 -33.42
CA LEU A 92 6.66 -2.89 -32.09
C LEU A 92 5.48 -1.93 -32.26
N ASP A 93 4.28 -2.48 -32.36
CA ASP A 93 3.08 -1.66 -32.50
C ASP A 93 2.85 -0.90 -31.19
N VAL A 94 2.81 0.43 -31.28
CA VAL A 94 2.61 1.34 -30.12
C VAL A 94 1.12 1.61 -29.87
N HIS A 95 0.16 0.85 -30.45
CA HIS A 95 -1.22 1.33 -30.59
C HIS A 95 -2.35 0.43 -30.08
N ALA A 96 -3.46 1.14 -29.75
CA ALA A 96 -4.85 0.77 -29.41
C ALA A 96 -5.09 0.36 -27.93
N GLY A 97 -6.23 0.55 -27.25
CA GLY A 97 -7.65 0.68 -27.65
C GLY A 97 -8.50 -0.44 -27.01
N ARG A 98 -9.34 -0.12 -26.00
CA ARG A 98 -10.23 -0.98 -25.15
C ARG A 98 -9.68 -2.38 -24.78
N SER A 99 -8.87 -2.40 -23.72
CA SER A 99 -8.19 -3.55 -23.06
C SER A 99 -7.12 -4.30 -23.89
N LEU A 100 -6.03 -3.60 -24.21
CA LEU A 100 -4.82 -4.20 -24.80
C LEU A 100 -3.70 -4.40 -23.75
N PRO A 101 -2.79 -5.38 -23.93
CA PRO A 101 -1.70 -5.67 -22.99
C PRO A 101 -0.70 -4.55 -22.71
N SER A 102 -0.69 -3.49 -23.51
CA SER A 102 -0.01 -2.23 -23.20
C SER A 102 -0.51 -1.62 -21.89
N TYR A 103 -1.78 -1.86 -21.50
CA TYR A 103 -2.33 -1.50 -20.20
C TYR A 103 -1.83 -2.36 -19.05
N ALA A 104 -1.28 -3.56 -19.34
CA ALA A 104 -0.47 -4.26 -18.36
C ALA A 104 0.93 -3.62 -18.21
N TRP A 105 1.19 -2.48 -18.83
CA TRP A 105 2.50 -1.84 -18.84
C TRP A 105 3.60 -2.73 -19.45
N GLY A 106 3.23 -3.64 -20.35
CA GLY A 106 4.17 -4.45 -21.14
C GLY A 106 4.40 -3.87 -22.53
N VAL A 107 5.43 -4.35 -23.23
CA VAL A 107 5.63 -4.04 -24.66
C VAL A 107 5.07 -5.19 -25.50
N PRO A 108 4.04 -4.95 -26.32
CA PRO A 108 3.52 -5.97 -27.21
C PRO A 108 4.48 -6.22 -28.37
N VAL A 109 4.60 -7.47 -28.78
CA VAL A 109 5.29 -7.92 -29.98
C VAL A 109 4.26 -8.58 -30.88
N SER A 110 4.00 -7.95 -32.03
CA SER A 110 3.01 -8.43 -33.01
C SER A 110 3.69 -8.87 -34.30
N ARG A 111 3.07 -9.79 -35.04
CA ARG A 111 3.44 -10.15 -36.42
C ARG A 111 2.17 -10.15 -37.26
N ARG A 112 2.17 -9.39 -38.37
CA ARG A 112 1.00 -9.26 -39.26
C ARG A 112 -0.30 -8.93 -38.50
N GLY A 113 -0.23 -8.09 -37.47
CA GLY A 113 -1.38 -7.70 -36.63
C GLY A 113 -1.76 -8.70 -35.54
N GLN A 114 -1.15 -9.88 -35.47
CA GLN A 114 -1.39 -10.85 -34.40
C GLN A 114 -0.39 -10.66 -33.27
N LEU A 115 -0.89 -10.53 -32.03
CA LEU A 115 -0.06 -10.47 -30.83
C LEU A 115 0.59 -11.84 -30.55
N ILE A 116 1.91 -11.86 -30.48
CA ILE A 116 2.70 -13.08 -30.22
C ILE A 116 3.23 -13.09 -28.79
N ALA A 117 3.78 -11.96 -28.33
CA ALA A 117 4.40 -11.88 -27.02
C ALA A 117 4.18 -10.52 -26.35
N VAL A 118 4.33 -10.49 -25.03
CA VAL A 118 4.33 -9.27 -24.22
C VAL A 118 5.53 -9.27 -23.29
N ILE A 119 6.32 -8.21 -23.37
CA ILE A 119 7.58 -8.06 -22.63
C ILE A 119 7.33 -7.31 -21.33
N CYS A 120 7.73 -7.89 -20.20
CA CYS A 120 7.68 -7.30 -18.87
C CYS A 120 6.32 -6.66 -18.54
N PRO A 121 5.19 -7.41 -18.62
CA PRO A 121 3.93 -6.90 -18.11
C PRO A 121 3.98 -6.82 -16.59
N THR A 122 3.27 -5.84 -16.04
CA THR A 122 3.11 -5.60 -14.60
C THR A 122 1.90 -6.37 -14.10
N ALA A 123 2.11 -7.29 -13.15
CA ALA A 123 1.06 -8.16 -12.61
C ALA A 123 -0.16 -7.38 -12.08
N SER A 124 0.05 -6.25 -11.39
CA SER A 124 -1.05 -5.43 -10.85
C SER A 124 -1.91 -4.76 -11.93
N ALA A 125 -1.43 -4.72 -13.16
CA ALA A 125 -2.11 -4.11 -14.28
C ALA A 125 -2.78 -5.15 -15.22
N ILE A 126 -2.69 -6.45 -14.88
CA ILE A 126 -3.38 -7.53 -15.58
C ILE A 126 -4.79 -7.67 -14.99
N THR A 127 -5.75 -6.97 -15.59
CA THR A 127 -7.18 -7.12 -15.26
C THR A 127 -7.74 -8.44 -15.83
N ALA A 128 -8.95 -8.82 -15.40
CA ALA A 128 -9.63 -10.02 -15.94
C ALA A 128 -9.75 -9.99 -17.47
N GLN A 129 -10.07 -8.84 -18.06
CA GLN A 129 -10.17 -8.70 -19.53
C GLN A 129 -8.80 -8.86 -20.21
N ILE A 130 -7.75 -8.28 -19.63
CA ILE A 130 -6.38 -8.40 -20.15
C ILE A 130 -5.88 -9.83 -20.01
N ARG A 131 -6.20 -10.51 -18.90
CA ARG A 131 -5.86 -11.92 -18.67
C ARG A 131 -6.37 -12.81 -19.81
N THR A 132 -7.63 -12.66 -20.21
CA THR A 132 -8.21 -13.40 -21.34
C THR A 132 -7.48 -13.08 -22.66
N ALA A 133 -7.16 -11.81 -22.92
CA ALA A 133 -6.42 -11.41 -24.11
C ALA A 133 -4.99 -11.98 -24.15
N LEU A 134 -4.35 -12.14 -22.98
CA LEU A 134 -3.00 -12.68 -22.84
C LEU A 134 -2.91 -14.20 -22.88
N ALA A 135 -4.02 -14.92 -22.71
CA ALA A 135 -4.05 -16.37 -22.49
C ALA A 135 -3.26 -17.18 -23.54
N ARG A 136 -3.21 -16.71 -24.79
CA ARG A 136 -2.52 -17.38 -25.91
C ARG A 136 -1.15 -16.76 -26.27
N THR A 137 -0.72 -15.75 -25.52
CA THR A 137 0.50 -14.98 -25.80
C THR A 137 1.69 -15.49 -24.99
N LEU A 138 2.91 -15.26 -25.47
CA LEU A 138 4.12 -15.51 -24.69
C LEU A 138 4.40 -14.34 -23.76
N ILE A 139 4.64 -14.60 -22.48
CA ILE A 139 5.10 -13.57 -21.54
C ILE A 139 6.60 -13.66 -21.37
N VAL A 140 7.31 -12.56 -21.60
CA VAL A 140 8.76 -12.49 -21.45
C VAL A 140 9.12 -11.77 -20.15
N VAL A 141 9.92 -12.42 -19.31
CA VAL A 141 10.34 -11.94 -17.99
C VAL A 141 11.86 -12.01 -17.83
N ALA A 142 12.39 -11.24 -16.86
CA ALA A 142 13.82 -11.24 -16.54
C ALA A 142 14.18 -12.18 -15.37
N SER A 143 13.22 -12.55 -14.53
CA SER A 143 13.48 -13.37 -13.34
C SER A 143 12.36 -14.32 -12.99
N HIS A 144 12.70 -15.35 -12.20
CA HIS A 144 11.74 -16.31 -11.67
C HIS A 144 10.69 -15.63 -10.76
N ASP A 145 11.09 -14.68 -9.92
CA ASP A 145 10.16 -13.96 -9.04
C ASP A 145 9.11 -13.17 -9.83
N GLU A 146 9.51 -12.60 -10.96
CA GLU A 146 8.61 -11.89 -11.87
C GLU A 146 7.63 -12.86 -12.54
N GLN A 147 8.14 -13.98 -13.06
CA GLN A 147 7.31 -15.05 -13.60
C GLN A 147 6.27 -15.52 -12.60
N GLU A 148 6.67 -15.80 -11.36
CA GLU A 148 5.78 -16.33 -10.34
C GLU A 148 4.71 -15.30 -9.93
N ARG A 149 5.10 -14.03 -9.81
CA ARG A 149 4.16 -12.94 -9.54
C ARG A 149 3.13 -12.78 -10.66
N ILE A 150 3.56 -12.82 -11.92
CA ILE A 150 2.67 -12.66 -13.08
C ILE A 150 1.80 -13.91 -13.27
N ARG A 151 2.36 -15.11 -13.08
CA ARG A 151 1.63 -16.39 -13.20
C ARG A 151 0.38 -16.41 -12.33
N ARG A 152 0.45 -15.89 -11.09
CA ARG A 152 -0.70 -15.80 -10.17
C ARG A 152 -1.86 -14.95 -10.70
N THR A 153 -1.58 -14.06 -11.65
CA THR A 153 -2.58 -13.15 -12.25
C THR A 153 -3.00 -13.56 -13.67
N CYS A 154 -2.37 -14.59 -14.24
CA CYS A 154 -2.62 -15.08 -15.60
C CYS A 154 -3.53 -16.31 -15.62
N GLU A 155 -3.98 -16.72 -16.81
CA GLU A 155 -4.71 -17.98 -16.98
C GLU A 155 -3.82 -19.19 -16.68
N PRO A 156 -4.39 -20.31 -16.18
CA PRO A 156 -3.70 -21.59 -16.13
C PRO A 156 -3.17 -21.97 -17.52
N GLY A 157 -1.91 -22.41 -17.59
CA GLY A 157 -1.27 -22.76 -18.87
C GLY A 157 -0.63 -21.59 -19.62
N GLN A 158 -0.63 -20.38 -19.05
CA GLN A 158 0.12 -19.24 -19.59
C GLN A 158 1.60 -19.62 -19.84
N ARG A 159 2.07 -19.29 -21.05
CA ARG A 159 3.44 -19.58 -21.49
C ARG A 159 4.37 -18.44 -21.10
N PHE A 160 5.51 -18.78 -20.50
CA PHE A 160 6.56 -17.84 -20.10
C PHE A 160 7.89 -18.16 -20.79
N VAL A 161 8.65 -17.11 -21.07
CA VAL A 161 10.04 -17.17 -21.53
C VAL A 161 10.86 -16.29 -20.60
N MET A 162 11.88 -16.88 -19.98
CA MET A 162 12.83 -16.14 -19.15
C MET A 162 14.08 -15.83 -19.97
N ILE A 163 14.49 -14.57 -19.97
CA ILE A 163 15.70 -14.12 -20.66
C ILE A 163 16.69 -13.62 -19.62
N SER A 164 17.93 -14.11 -19.71
CA SER A 164 19.03 -13.57 -18.91
C SER A 164 19.43 -12.21 -19.47
N ALA A 165 19.00 -11.13 -18.80
CA ALA A 165 19.33 -9.76 -19.14
C ALA A 165 19.74 -9.01 -17.88
N ARG A 166 20.84 -8.24 -17.98
CA ARG A 166 21.26 -7.36 -16.89
C ARG A 166 20.35 -6.14 -16.86
N VAL A 167 19.61 -5.99 -15.76
CA VAL A 167 18.74 -4.84 -15.54
C VAL A 167 19.44 -3.85 -14.62
N PRO A 168 19.69 -2.60 -15.05
CA PRO A 168 20.29 -1.59 -14.18
C PRO A 168 19.30 -1.14 -13.10
N GLU A 169 19.77 -1.08 -11.86
CA GLU A 169 19.03 -0.47 -10.75
C GLU A 169 19.09 1.06 -10.88
N PRO A 170 17.96 1.78 -10.70
CA PRO A 170 17.94 3.23 -10.85
C PRO A 170 18.78 3.93 -9.78
N ALA A 171 19.44 5.02 -10.17
CA ALA A 171 20.21 5.85 -9.26
C ALA A 171 19.28 6.71 -8.38
N HIS A 172 19.78 7.10 -7.19
CA HIS A 172 19.01 7.95 -6.26
C HIS A 172 18.50 9.24 -6.92
N GLU A 173 19.37 9.91 -7.71
CA GLU A 173 19.05 11.16 -8.41
C GLU A 173 17.87 10.99 -9.38
N GLU A 174 17.85 9.90 -10.15
CA GLU A 174 16.76 9.59 -11.07
C GLU A 174 15.43 9.37 -10.34
N ILE A 175 15.48 8.67 -9.19
CA ILE A 175 14.29 8.40 -8.36
C ILE A 175 13.72 9.71 -7.83
N VAL A 176 14.58 10.60 -7.32
CA VAL A 176 14.17 11.91 -6.81
C VAL A 176 13.57 12.78 -7.93
N GLU A 177 14.17 12.78 -9.12
CA GLU A 177 13.65 13.52 -10.28
C GLU A 177 12.23 13.05 -10.67
N VAL A 178 12.00 11.74 -10.73
CA VAL A 178 10.69 11.16 -11.07
C VAL A 178 9.67 11.42 -9.95
N ALA A 179 10.08 11.32 -8.68
CA ALA A 179 9.23 11.58 -7.53
C ALA A 179 8.74 13.04 -7.52
N ARG A 180 9.61 14.00 -7.87
CA ARG A 180 9.25 15.43 -7.96
C ARG A 180 8.25 15.73 -9.08
N ARG A 181 8.32 14.99 -10.19
CA ARG A 181 7.41 15.18 -11.35
C ARG A 181 6.04 14.53 -11.18
N THR A 182 5.89 13.63 -10.22
CA THR A 182 4.64 12.88 -9.98
C THR A 182 4.08 13.31 -8.62
N PRO A 183 3.40 14.47 -8.53
CA PRO A 183 2.86 14.90 -7.25
C PRO A 183 1.90 13.84 -6.71
N VAL A 184 2.07 13.51 -5.43
CA VAL A 184 1.08 12.74 -4.68
C VAL A 184 -0.20 13.57 -4.71
N SER A 185 -1.22 13.12 -5.44
CA SER A 185 -2.55 13.72 -5.34
C SER A 185 -2.92 13.69 -3.86
N ALA A 186 -2.96 14.85 -3.22
CA ALA A 186 -3.37 14.95 -1.83
C ALA A 186 -4.74 14.28 -1.73
N ALA A 187 -4.80 13.19 -0.96
CA ALA A 187 -6.05 12.51 -0.70
C ALA A 187 -7.02 13.55 -0.15
N THR A 188 -8.11 13.80 -0.88
CA THR A 188 -9.23 14.59 -0.39
C THR A 188 -9.67 13.96 0.93
N PRO A 189 -9.66 14.68 2.06
CA PRO A 189 -10.14 14.11 3.31
C PRO A 189 -11.61 13.71 3.14
N PRO A 190 -12.05 12.59 3.75
CA PRO A 190 -13.44 12.20 3.71
C PRO A 190 -14.29 13.34 4.29
N ARG A 191 -15.32 13.76 3.55
CA ARG A 191 -16.37 14.61 4.12
C ARG A 191 -17.12 13.76 5.15
N ILE A 192 -16.98 14.13 6.42
CA ILE A 192 -17.83 13.67 7.53
C ILE A 192 -19.19 14.32 7.36
#